data_AF-A0A972LFX2-F1
#
_entry.id   AF-A0A972LFX2-F1
#
_cell.length_a   1.000
_cell.length_b   1.000
_cell.length_c   1.000
_cell.angle_alpha   90.00
_cell.angle_beta   90.00
_cell.angle_gamma   90.00
#
_symmetry.space_group_name_H-M   'P 1'
#
loop_
_entity.id
_entity.type
_entity.pdbx_description
1 polymer ?
#
loop_
_entity_poly.entity_id
_entity_poly.type
_entity_poly.pdbx_seq_one_letter_code
_entity_poly.pdbx_strand_id
1 'polypeptide(L)'
;MAIEKMKQYFAPEGLLKDVFHSYEYRGEQLSMAEAVMRSIDEEKALIVEAGTGVGKSMAYLIPICSAVLQGLIQRAIVSTYTKALQRQLVEKDLPLIKEKLMPEITYRLCLGSENYLCRRRLHIAVDTGNVDIFEEDGFNELLKWKETTEEGLLLELSPPLSLWKKVCRESDLC
;
A
#
# COMPACT_ATOMS: atom_id res chain seq x y z
N MET A 1 -14.01 -26.26 0.28
CA MET A 1 -13.57 -25.36 1.40
C MET A 1 -12.81 -24.16 0.84
N ALA A 2 -12.66 -23.05 1.57
CA ALA A 2 -11.99 -21.82 1.10
C ALA A 2 -10.58 -22.04 0.50
N ILE A 3 -9.90 -23.11 0.91
CA ILE A 3 -8.58 -23.55 0.40
C ILE A 3 -8.64 -23.96 -1.08
N GLU A 4 -9.67 -24.70 -1.52
CA GLU A 4 -9.81 -25.13 -2.93
C GLU A 4 -9.97 -23.94 -3.89
N LYS A 5 -10.42 -22.78 -3.38
CA LYS A 5 -10.57 -21.57 -4.17
C LYS A 5 -9.22 -20.95 -4.57
N MET A 6 -8.10 -21.24 -3.90
CA MET A 6 -6.82 -20.63 -4.28
C MET A 6 -6.30 -21.14 -5.64
N LYS A 7 -6.65 -22.38 -5.99
CA LYS A 7 -6.35 -22.94 -7.32
C LYS A 7 -6.96 -22.13 -8.45
N GLN A 8 -8.13 -21.52 -8.25
CA GLN A 8 -8.77 -20.71 -9.29
C GLN A 8 -7.92 -19.48 -9.67
N TYR A 9 -7.04 -19.01 -8.78
CA TYR A 9 -6.14 -17.89 -9.04
C TYR A 9 -4.78 -18.36 -9.55
N PHE A 10 -4.17 -19.34 -8.86
CA PHE A 10 -2.76 -19.70 -9.03
C PHE A 10 -2.51 -21.01 -9.79
N ALA A 11 -3.53 -21.74 -10.25
CA ALA A 11 -3.31 -22.91 -11.11
C ALA A 11 -2.79 -22.48 -12.50
N PRO A 12 -2.25 -23.41 -13.31
CA PRO A 12 -1.78 -23.10 -14.66
C PRO A 12 -2.81 -22.37 -15.54
N GLU A 13 -4.10 -22.71 -15.37
CA GLU A 13 -5.24 -22.09 -16.06
C GLU A 13 -6.05 -21.18 -15.10
N GLY A 14 -5.41 -20.68 -14.04
CA GLY A 14 -6.03 -19.78 -13.08
C GLY A 14 -6.12 -18.35 -13.58
N LEU A 15 -6.92 -17.53 -12.89
CA LEU A 15 -7.19 -16.12 -13.26
C LEU A 15 -5.92 -15.28 -13.42
N LEU A 16 -4.83 -15.61 -12.73
CA LEU A 16 -3.57 -14.86 -12.88
C LEU A 16 -2.96 -14.98 -14.28
N LYS A 17 -3.31 -16.02 -15.04
CA LYS A 17 -2.94 -16.17 -16.45
C LYS A 17 -3.46 -15.02 -17.31
N ASP A 18 -4.69 -14.58 -17.06
CA ASP A 18 -5.33 -13.50 -17.82
C ASP A 18 -4.89 -12.12 -17.34
N VAL A 19 -4.34 -12.04 -16.13
CA VAL A 19 -3.84 -10.80 -15.52
C VAL A 19 -2.42 -10.48 -15.99
N PHE A 20 -1.55 -11.49 -16.08
CA PHE A 20 -0.13 -11.30 -16.43
C PHE A 20 0.18 -11.83 -17.83
N HIS A 21 0.69 -10.95 -18.70
CA HIS A 21 1.08 -11.31 -20.07
C HIS A 21 2.07 -12.48 -20.17
N SER A 22 2.91 -12.67 -19.15
CA SER A 22 3.86 -13.78 -19.04
C SER A 22 3.66 -14.53 -17.74
N TYR A 23 2.43 -14.97 -17.48
CA TYR A 23 2.14 -15.83 -16.34
C TYR A 23 2.88 -17.15 -16.44
N GLU A 24 3.50 -17.54 -15.34
CA GLU A 24 4.18 -18.81 -15.19
C GLU A 24 3.71 -19.44 -13.88
N TYR A 25 3.23 -20.66 -13.97
CA TYR A 25 2.80 -21.44 -12.82
C TYR A 25 3.96 -21.69 -11.88
N ARG A 26 3.78 -21.33 -10.60
CA ARG A 26 4.74 -21.57 -9.51
C ARG A 26 4.02 -22.22 -8.35
N GLY A 27 4.29 -23.50 -8.10
CA GLY A 27 3.62 -24.27 -7.06
C GLY A 27 3.81 -23.69 -5.66
N GLU A 28 4.92 -23.00 -5.41
CA GLU A 28 5.23 -22.32 -4.16
C GLU A 28 4.26 -21.15 -3.89
N GLN A 29 3.80 -20.45 -4.93
CA GLN A 29 2.80 -19.39 -4.77
C GLN A 29 1.46 -19.96 -4.30
N LEU A 30 1.01 -21.04 -4.95
CA LEU A 30 -0.23 -21.71 -4.58
C LEU A 30 -0.14 -22.27 -3.15
N SER A 31 0.96 -22.94 -2.82
CA SER A 31 1.20 -23.48 -1.47
C SER A 31 1.17 -22.39 -0.40
N MET A 32 1.85 -21.26 -0.63
CA MET A 32 1.81 -20.12 0.29
C MET A 32 0.40 -19.52 0.39
N ALA A 33 -0.32 -19.38 -0.71
CA ALA A 33 -1.68 -18.83 -0.70
C ALA A 33 -2.66 -19.72 0.07
N GLU A 34 -2.59 -21.03 -0.12
CA GLU A 34 -3.37 -22.02 0.63
C GLU A 34 -3.03 -22.00 2.13
N ALA A 35 -1.74 -21.87 2.48
CA ALA A 35 -1.30 -21.74 3.86
C ALA A 35 -1.83 -20.46 4.52
N VAL A 36 -1.77 -19.32 3.83
CA VAL A 36 -2.31 -18.04 4.32
C VAL A 36 -3.82 -18.12 4.53
N MET A 37 -4.57 -18.65 3.56
CA MET A 37 -6.02 -18.81 3.68
C MET A 37 -6.39 -19.72 4.87
N ARG A 38 -5.67 -20.84 5.04
CA ARG A 38 -5.88 -21.74 6.18
C ARG A 38 -5.56 -21.08 7.51
N SER A 39 -4.48 -20.30 7.58
CA SER A 39 -4.10 -19.55 8.77
C SER A 39 -5.16 -18.53 9.18
N ILE A 40 -5.81 -17.88 8.21
CA ILE A 40 -6.96 -16.99 8.45
C ILE A 40 -8.16 -17.79 8.96
N ASP A 41 -8.53 -18.87 8.28
CA ASP A 41 -9.69 -19.71 8.62
C ASP A 41 -9.57 -20.38 9.99
N GLU A 42 -8.36 -20.81 10.36
CA GLU A 42 -8.06 -21.44 11.65
C GLU A 42 -7.66 -20.44 12.75
N GLU A 43 -7.59 -19.13 12.44
CA GLU A 43 -7.13 -18.07 13.34
C GLU A 43 -5.75 -18.36 13.99
N LYS A 44 -4.82 -18.92 13.22
CA LYS A 44 -3.47 -19.29 13.70
C LYS A 44 -2.39 -18.43 13.08
N ALA A 45 -1.31 -18.20 13.82
CA ALA A 45 -0.11 -17.60 13.28
C ALA A 45 0.56 -18.53 12.25
N LEU A 46 1.05 -17.95 11.15
CA LEU A 46 1.78 -18.64 10.09
C LEU A 46 3.11 -17.95 9.87
N ILE A 47 4.17 -18.75 9.74
CA ILE A 47 5.49 -18.31 9.32
C ILE A 47 5.77 -18.98 7.98
N VAL A 48 6.13 -18.18 6.98
CA VAL A 48 6.49 -18.66 5.63
C VAL A 48 7.86 -18.11 5.26
N GLU A 49 8.77 -19.01 4.90
CA GLU A 49 9.99 -18.64 4.20
C GLU A 49 9.76 -18.79 2.69
N ALA A 50 10.04 -17.74 1.93
CA ALA A 50 9.86 -17.77 0.48
C ALA A 50 10.98 -17.00 -0.22
N GLY A 51 11.59 -17.64 -1.23
CA GLY A 51 12.71 -17.10 -2.00
C GLY A 51 12.38 -15.79 -2.72
N THR A 52 13.38 -15.00 -3.07
CA THR A 52 13.19 -13.76 -3.87
C THR A 52 12.65 -14.06 -5.26
N GLY A 53 11.86 -13.14 -5.83
CA GLY A 53 11.35 -13.29 -7.21
C GLY A 53 10.18 -14.26 -7.39
N VAL A 54 9.79 -15.03 -6.37
CA VAL A 54 8.68 -16.01 -6.45
C VAL A 54 7.29 -15.37 -6.48
N GLY A 55 7.16 -14.03 -6.49
CA GLY A 55 5.86 -13.35 -6.48
C GLY A 55 5.09 -13.43 -5.15
N LYS A 56 5.82 -13.40 -4.03
CA LYS A 56 5.26 -13.46 -2.65
C LYS A 56 4.08 -12.54 -2.41
N SER A 57 4.11 -11.32 -2.96
CA SER A 57 3.05 -10.32 -2.77
C SER A 57 1.68 -10.87 -3.17
N MET A 58 1.56 -11.45 -4.36
CA MET A 58 0.28 -12.02 -4.81
C MET A 58 -0.16 -13.17 -3.92
N ALA A 59 0.78 -14.03 -3.53
CA ALA A 59 0.51 -15.21 -2.73
C ALA A 59 -0.05 -14.90 -1.34
N TYR A 60 0.28 -13.75 -0.71
CA TYR A 60 -0.41 -13.33 0.52
C TYR A 60 -1.57 -12.35 0.27
N LEU A 61 -1.49 -11.47 -0.73
CA LEU A 61 -2.54 -10.46 -0.94
C LEU A 61 -3.85 -11.07 -1.43
N ILE A 62 -3.81 -11.98 -2.41
CA ILE A 62 -5.01 -12.59 -2.98
C ILE A 62 -5.84 -13.33 -1.92
N PRO A 63 -5.28 -14.25 -1.10
CA PRO A 63 -6.06 -14.88 -0.04
C PRO A 63 -6.56 -13.88 0.99
N ILE A 64 -5.77 -12.87 1.37
CA ILE A 64 -6.20 -11.82 2.32
C ILE A 64 -7.40 -11.04 1.78
N CYS A 65 -7.32 -10.52 0.55
CA CYS A 65 -8.41 -9.79 -0.09
C CYS A 65 -9.64 -10.69 -0.25
N SER A 66 -9.45 -11.93 -0.66
CA SER A 66 -10.52 -12.92 -0.78
C SER A 66 -11.22 -13.18 0.55
N ALA A 67 -10.46 -13.28 1.65
CA ALA A 67 -10.99 -13.48 2.99
C ALA A 67 -11.77 -12.26 3.49
N VAL A 68 -11.29 -11.05 3.20
CA VAL A 68 -12.02 -9.80 3.51
C VAL A 68 -13.37 -9.76 2.77
N LEU A 69 -13.37 -10.01 1.46
CA LEU A 69 -14.60 -9.97 0.65
C LEU A 69 -15.60 -11.07 0.98
N GLN A 70 -15.12 -12.22 1.47
CA GLN A 70 -15.97 -13.31 1.97
C GLN A 70 -16.48 -13.07 3.41
N GLY A 71 -16.03 -11.99 4.07
CA GLY A 71 -16.42 -11.69 5.45
C GLY A 71 -15.76 -12.59 6.50
N LEU A 72 -14.71 -13.33 6.15
CA LEU A 72 -13.94 -14.15 7.11
C LEU A 72 -13.15 -13.26 8.06
N ILE A 73 -12.66 -12.12 7.58
CA ILE A 73 -12.01 -11.08 8.37
C ILE A 73 -12.55 -9.72 7.97
N GLN A 74 -12.68 -8.79 8.92
CA GLN A 74 -13.21 -7.45 8.61
C GLN A 74 -12.21 -6.59 7.84
N ARG A 75 -10.92 -6.72 8.18
CA ARG A 75 -9.83 -5.93 7.59
C ARG A 75 -8.49 -6.64 7.79
N ALA A 76 -7.51 -6.29 6.97
CA ALA A 76 -6.15 -6.76 7.10
C ALA A 76 -5.16 -5.59 7.14
N ILE A 77 -4.06 -5.76 7.84
CA ILE A 77 -2.93 -4.83 7.87
C ILE A 77 -1.73 -5.56 7.29
N VAL A 78 -1.17 -5.02 6.21
CA VAL A 78 0.06 -5.54 5.61
C VAL A 78 1.20 -4.61 5.99
N SER A 79 2.15 -5.12 6.77
CA SER A 79 3.36 -4.40 7.15
C SER A 79 4.55 -4.91 6.34
N THR A 80 5.43 -4.01 5.93
CA THR A 80 6.67 -4.33 5.21
C THR A 80 7.79 -3.39 5.61
N TYR A 81 9.02 -3.78 5.31
CA TYR A 81 10.22 -3.19 5.90
C TYR A 81 10.48 -1.73 5.47
N THR A 82 10.12 -1.35 4.24
CA THR A 82 10.43 -0.01 3.71
C THR A 82 9.22 0.65 3.05
N LYS A 83 9.22 2.00 3.01
CA LYS A 83 8.20 2.80 2.30
C LYS A 83 8.13 2.45 0.80
N ALA A 84 9.27 2.14 0.20
CA ALA A 84 9.34 1.71 -1.21
C ALA A 84 8.60 0.38 -1.44
N LEU A 85 8.75 -0.59 -0.53
CA LEU A 85 7.99 -1.84 -0.61
C LEU A 85 6.50 -1.60 -0.40
N GLN A 86 6.10 -0.70 0.50
CA GLN A 86 4.68 -0.33 0.67
C GLN A 86 4.11 0.29 -0.61
N ARG A 87 4.85 1.21 -1.25
CA ARG A 87 4.48 1.81 -2.53
C ARG A 87 4.28 0.77 -3.63
N GLN A 88 5.19 -0.20 -3.73
CA GLN A 88 5.04 -1.30 -4.69
C GLN A 88 3.69 -2.02 -4.51
N LEU A 89 3.24 -2.22 -3.27
CA LEU A 89 1.93 -2.82 -3.02
C LEU A 89 0.79 -1.92 -3.49
N VAL A 90 0.79 -0.63 -3.13
CA VAL A 90 -0.35 0.26 -3.40
C VAL A 90 -0.40 0.84 -4.81
N GLU A 91 0.72 0.86 -5.54
CA GLU A 91 0.83 1.41 -6.91
C GLU A 91 0.84 0.33 -7.99
N LYS A 92 1.09 -0.93 -7.63
CA LYS A 92 1.17 -2.03 -8.59
C LYS A 92 0.32 -3.23 -8.19
N ASP A 93 0.63 -3.84 -7.05
CA ASP A 93 0.05 -5.15 -6.72
C ASP A 93 -1.46 -5.05 -6.37
N LEU A 94 -1.85 -4.12 -5.49
CA LEU A 94 -3.24 -3.90 -5.08
C LEU A 94 -4.12 -3.29 -6.17
N PRO A 95 -3.69 -2.28 -6.97
CA PRO A 95 -4.45 -1.84 -8.13
C PRO A 95 -4.76 -2.98 -9.09
N LEU A 96 -3.78 -3.84 -9.38
CA LEU A 96 -3.98 -4.99 -10.26
C LEU A 96 -5.02 -5.97 -9.71
N ILE A 97 -4.94 -6.30 -8.41
CA ILE A 97 -5.93 -7.15 -7.74
C ILE A 97 -7.32 -6.51 -7.82
N LYS A 98 -7.43 -5.21 -7.51
CA LYS A 98 -8.70 -4.48 -7.56
C LYS A 98 -9.29 -4.49 -8.97
N GLU A 99 -8.54 -4.06 -9.97
CA GLU A 99 -9.05 -3.89 -11.33
C GLU A 99 -9.38 -5.20 -12.03
N LYS A 100 -8.61 -6.27 -11.77
CA LYS A 100 -8.69 -7.50 -12.56
C LYS A 100 -9.34 -8.67 -11.85
N LEU A 101 -9.29 -8.71 -10.51
CA LEU A 101 -9.71 -9.89 -9.75
C LEU A 101 -10.84 -9.59 -8.76
N MET A 102 -10.77 -8.44 -8.09
CA MET A 102 -11.59 -8.14 -6.92
C MET A 102 -12.01 -6.65 -6.88
N PRO A 103 -12.91 -6.19 -7.77
CA PRO A 103 -13.28 -4.78 -7.92
C PRO A 103 -13.73 -4.08 -6.64
N GLU A 104 -14.41 -4.82 -5.77
CA GLU A 104 -14.98 -4.35 -4.51
C GLU A 104 -13.93 -4.12 -3.40
N ILE A 105 -12.68 -4.58 -3.57
CA ILE A 105 -11.66 -4.38 -2.52
C ILE A 105 -11.26 -2.91 -2.42
N THR A 106 -11.11 -2.43 -1.19
CA THR A 106 -10.57 -1.10 -0.88
C THR A 106 -9.27 -1.23 -0.11
N TYR A 107 -8.34 -0.30 -0.35
CA TYR A 107 -7.07 -0.24 0.36
C TYR A 107 -6.64 1.21 0.53
N ARG A 108 -5.75 1.46 1.51
CA ARG A 108 -5.14 2.76 1.80
C ARG A 108 -3.71 2.56 2.28
N LEU A 109 -2.84 3.50 1.94
CA LEU A 109 -1.48 3.56 2.45
C LEU A 109 -1.47 4.20 3.85
N CYS A 110 -0.75 3.59 4.79
CA CYS A 110 -0.60 4.13 6.15
C CYS A 110 0.87 4.36 6.45
N LEU A 111 1.26 5.63 6.61
CA LEU A 111 2.61 6.04 6.94
C LEU A 111 2.69 6.70 8.33
N GLY A 112 3.92 6.94 8.80
CA GLY A 112 4.16 7.81 9.96
C GLY A 112 3.57 9.20 9.74
N SER A 113 3.11 9.83 10.81
CA SER A 113 2.42 11.12 10.78
C SER A 113 3.20 12.22 10.07
N GLU A 114 4.53 12.21 10.22
CA GLU A 114 5.45 13.16 9.62
C GLU A 114 5.49 13.09 8.09
N ASN A 115 4.83 12.09 7.48
CA ASN A 115 4.72 11.96 6.02
C ASN A 115 3.47 12.64 5.46
N TYR A 116 2.64 13.25 6.30
CA TYR A 116 1.42 13.95 5.87
C TYR A 116 1.55 15.45 6.08
N LEU A 117 1.04 16.23 5.12
CA LEU A 117 0.92 17.68 5.22
C LEU A 117 -0.06 18.06 6.34
N CYS A 118 0.34 18.94 7.25
CA CYS A 118 -0.56 19.53 8.24
C CYS A 118 -1.08 20.87 7.74
N ARG A 119 -2.34 20.90 7.30
CA ARG A 119 -3.01 22.11 6.78
C ARG A 119 -2.90 23.31 7.73
N ARG A 120 -2.98 23.07 9.05
CA ARG A 120 -2.81 24.11 10.08
C ARG A 120 -1.42 24.72 10.05
N ARG A 121 -0.38 23.89 10.02
CA ARG A 121 1.00 24.36 10.01
C ARG A 121 1.36 25.05 8.71
N LEU A 122 0.83 24.57 7.57
CA LEU A 122 0.96 25.28 6.30
C LEU A 122 0.37 26.69 6.38
N HIS A 123 -0.84 26.83 6.94
CA HIS A 123 -1.47 28.15 7.12
C HIS A 123 -0.60 29.10 7.96
N ILE A 124 -0.07 28.61 9.09
CA ILE A 124 0.84 29.39 9.94
C ILE A 124 2.11 29.79 9.18
N ALA A 125 2.69 28.89 8.38
CA ALA A 125 3.88 29.19 7.59
C ALA A 125 3.63 30.28 6.53
N VAL A 126 2.44 30.27 5.90
CA VAL A 126 2.00 31.33 4.97
C VAL A 126 1.83 32.66 5.70
N ASP A 127 1.10 32.68 6.83
CA ASP A 127 0.79 33.92 7.55
C ASP A 127 2.03 34.59 8.15
N THR A 128 2.97 33.79 8.65
CA THR A 128 4.17 34.28 9.33
C THR A 128 5.31 34.61 8.37
N GLY A 129 5.20 34.22 7.09
CA GLY A 129 6.29 34.34 6.13
C GLY A 129 7.56 33.58 6.55
N ASN A 130 7.42 32.51 7.36
CA ASN A 130 8.53 31.74 7.92
C ASN A 130 9.15 30.76 6.90
N VAL A 131 9.43 31.26 5.71
CA VAL A 131 10.02 30.55 4.59
C VAL A 131 11.37 31.17 4.32
N ASP A 132 12.42 30.34 4.31
CA ASP A 132 13.76 30.83 3.99
C ASP A 132 13.79 31.22 2.50
N ILE A 133 14.60 32.22 2.13
CA ILE A 133 14.81 32.63 0.74
C ILE A 133 15.27 31.45 -0.13
N PHE A 134 16.00 30.50 0.46
CA PHE A 134 16.44 29.29 -0.23
C PHE A 134 15.35 28.22 -0.38
N GLU A 135 14.18 28.42 0.22
CA GLU A 135 13.03 27.48 0.19
C GLU A 135 11.85 28.03 -0.61
N GLU A 136 11.94 29.23 -1.18
CA GLU A 136 10.83 29.93 -1.82
C GLU A 136 10.24 29.15 -3.00
N ASP A 137 11.09 28.58 -3.86
CA ASP A 137 10.66 27.74 -4.99
C ASP A 137 9.89 26.50 -4.51
N GLY A 138 10.44 25.78 -3.53
CA GLY A 138 9.81 24.58 -2.97
C GLY A 138 8.51 24.89 -2.23
N PHE A 139 8.41 26.07 -1.62
CA PHE A 139 7.18 26.52 -0.97
C PHE A 139 6.09 26.86 -1.99
N ASN A 140 6.44 27.55 -3.06
CA ASN A 140 5.53 27.84 -4.16
C ASN A 140 5.02 26.56 -4.84
N GLU A 141 5.90 25.56 -5.01
CA GLU A 141 5.52 24.24 -5.51
C GLU A 141 4.55 23.53 -4.55
N LEU A 142 4.84 23.56 -3.25
CA LEU A 142 3.99 22.99 -2.21
C LEU A 142 2.59 23.62 -2.20
N LEU A 143 2.48 24.94 -2.31
CA LEU A 143 1.21 25.64 -2.36
C LEU A 143 0.37 25.24 -3.58
N LYS A 144 0.99 25.02 -4.74
CA LYS A 144 0.31 24.52 -5.94
C LYS A 144 -0.12 23.06 -5.75
N TRP A 145 0.78 22.21 -5.27
CA TRP A 145 0.53 20.78 -5.07
C TRP A 145 -0.59 20.50 -4.06
N LYS A 146 -0.69 21.31 -2.99
CA LYS A 146 -1.73 21.21 -1.96
C LYS A 146 -3.15 21.30 -2.54
N GLU A 147 -3.34 21.99 -3.66
CA GLU A 147 -4.66 22.08 -4.32
C GLU A 147 -5.00 20.85 -5.18
N THR A 148 -4.00 19.99 -5.46
CA THR A 148 -4.15 18.81 -6.34
C THR A 148 -4.02 17.46 -5.63
N THR A 149 -3.39 17.43 -4.45
CA THR A 149 -3.14 16.19 -3.70
C THR A 149 -4.42 15.66 -3.05
N GLU A 150 -4.63 14.35 -3.14
CA GLU A 150 -5.72 13.66 -2.42
C GLU A 150 -5.31 13.23 -1.00
N GLU A 151 -4.08 12.74 -0.84
CA GLU A 151 -3.62 12.17 0.44
C GLU A 151 -2.68 13.10 1.23
N GLY A 152 -2.11 14.12 0.60
CA GLY A 152 -1.21 15.07 1.23
C GLY A 152 0.13 14.45 1.63
N LEU A 153 0.63 13.48 0.85
CA LEU A 153 1.84 12.72 1.19
C LEU A 153 3.14 13.43 0.77
N LEU A 154 4.14 13.39 1.66
CA LEU A 154 5.52 13.83 1.40
C LEU A 154 6.08 13.24 0.10
N LEU A 155 5.74 11.98 -0.17
CA LEU A 155 6.27 11.21 -1.30
C LEU A 155 5.74 11.67 -2.66
N GLU A 156 4.63 12.40 -2.71
CA GLU A 156 4.06 12.92 -3.96
C GLU A 156 4.81 14.15 -4.48
N LEU A 157 5.32 14.98 -3.58
CA LEU A 157 5.97 16.26 -3.89
C LEU A 157 7.49 16.20 -3.71
N SER A 158 7.99 15.43 -2.75
CA SER A 158 9.43 15.36 -2.37
C SER A 158 10.13 16.72 -2.20
N PRO A 159 9.57 17.68 -1.42
CA PRO A 159 10.18 18.98 -1.18
C PRO A 159 11.44 18.87 -0.30
N PRO A 160 12.23 19.95 -0.17
CA PRO A 160 13.32 20.03 0.80
C PRO A 160 12.85 19.64 2.22
N LEU A 161 13.62 18.80 2.91
CA LEU A 161 13.25 18.30 4.24
C LEU A 161 13.16 19.42 5.30
N SER A 162 13.95 20.47 5.16
CA SER A 162 13.91 21.65 6.03
C SER A 162 12.55 22.35 5.92
N LEU A 163 12.03 22.50 4.71
CA LEU A 163 10.72 23.05 4.44
C LEU A 163 9.61 22.12 4.96
N TRP A 164 9.70 20.82 4.63
CA TRP A 164 8.68 19.85 5.02
C TRP A 164 8.49 19.77 6.54
N LYS A 165 9.59 19.80 7.31
CA LYS A 165 9.54 19.82 8.78
C LYS A 165 8.71 20.99 9.32
N LYS A 166 8.63 22.13 8.63
CA LYS A 166 7.80 23.26 9.07
C LYS A 166 6.30 22.98 8.92
N VAL A 167 5.91 22.19 7.92
CA VAL A 167 4.52 22.05 7.48
C VAL A 167 3.92 20.65 7.66
N CYS A 168 4.72 19.64 7.99
CA CYS A 168 4.26 18.27 8.19
C CYS A 168 3.51 18.09 9.53
N ARG A 169 2.76 16.99 9.64
CA ARG A 169 1.99 16.68 10.86
C ARG A 169 2.89 16.12 11.96
N GLU A 170 2.84 16.78 13.11
CA GLU A 170 3.50 16.36 14.35
C GLU A 170 2.46 16.30 15.46
N SER A 171 2.55 15.28 16.32
CA SER A 171 1.55 14.95 17.34
C SER A 171 1.25 16.08 18.32
N ASP A 172 2.24 16.90 18.66
CA ASP A 172 2.10 17.96 19.68
C ASP A 172 1.70 19.31 19.08
N LEU A 173 1.77 19.46 17.75
CA LEU A 173 1.59 20.73 17.03
C LEU A 173 0.47 20.67 15.99
N CYS A 174 -0.18 19.52 15.86
CA CYS A 174 -1.42 19.26 15.13
C CYS A 174 -2.34 18.51 16.11
#